data_AF-A0A955MRY0-F1
#
_entry.id   AF-A0A955MRY0-F1
#
_cell.length_a   1.000
_cell.length_b   1.000
_cell.length_c   1.000
_cell.angle_alpha   90.00
_cell.angle_beta   90.00
_cell.angle_gamma   90.00
#
_symmetry.space_group_name_H-M   'P 1'
#
loop_
_entity.id
_entity.type
_entity.pdbx_description
1 polymer ?
#
loop_
_entity_poly.entity_id
_entity_poly.type
_entity_poly.pdbx_seq_one_letter_code
_entity_poly.pdbx_strand_id
1 'polypeptide(L)'
;MKKKFSWRYFVYHAILIALSLFFSLPFLWMLSTSFKADDEIIHDPMIWIPEFPERVTYSPYLDPEAHPPHWEKPTVLGKARWEGLQEDLKEAIGQKAKTMFESSQWPQSKNPMEPSLFVRALSDVSDHLWEAVHPRIPPSIWEAENPIPEVLDRISLEDVRRAWRRFYRALEIGGIHLRNESSIDIGSATGPADPRIPYQIDGRERILLGEREVALASPEETLDQVMVRVKGDASFHRLSAELDWRGKSFRTEEPMFLASGNYQDVFWKFAEQAKYDIEHLTFVERNGSPEGWVQEDVARMRFFLEPTPYLRVLWERFSDSYREVFFWVPYATYMWVTVKLTFLNILGQLFACSLVAFAFAKIKFPGRELLFILMLSTMMLPPQVTMVPQFVLFSKMGAYNTLFPLYILSFAGAPFFIFLMRQFYKTIPQDLTDAAKIDGCNFFQI
;
A
#
# COMPACT_ATOMS: atom_id res chain seq x y z
N MET A 1 -54.99 -7.05 12.06
CA MET A 1 -54.86 -7.55 10.67
C MET A 1 -53.46 -8.12 10.46
N LYS A 2 -53.31 -9.45 10.39
CA LYS A 2 -52.01 -10.07 10.02
C LYS A 2 -51.82 -9.89 8.51
N LYS A 3 -50.88 -9.04 8.07
CA LYS A 3 -50.52 -8.91 6.65
C LYS A 3 -50.09 -10.30 6.16
N LYS A 4 -50.86 -10.91 5.25
CA LYS A 4 -50.48 -12.18 4.62
C LYS A 4 -49.16 -11.98 3.88
N PHE A 5 -48.15 -12.75 4.27
CA PHE A 5 -46.86 -12.79 3.58
C PHE A 5 -47.10 -13.14 2.10
N SER A 6 -46.66 -12.27 1.19
CA SER A 6 -46.86 -12.47 -0.24
C SER A 6 -45.54 -12.87 -0.88
N TRP A 7 -45.47 -14.15 -1.25
CA TRP A 7 -44.31 -14.80 -1.85
C TRP A 7 -43.78 -14.06 -3.09
N ARG A 8 -44.67 -13.43 -3.87
CA ARG A 8 -44.29 -12.66 -5.06
C ARG A 8 -43.39 -11.48 -4.70
N TYR A 9 -43.75 -10.71 -3.67
CA TYR A 9 -42.91 -9.60 -3.22
C TYR A 9 -41.59 -10.12 -2.64
N PHE A 10 -41.61 -11.20 -1.87
CA PHE A 10 -40.37 -11.80 -1.37
C PHE A 10 -39.41 -12.15 -2.51
N VAL A 11 -39.89 -12.81 -3.58
CA VAL A 11 -39.07 -13.15 -4.75
C VAL A 11 -38.56 -11.90 -5.47
N TYR A 12 -39.39 -10.87 -5.67
CA TYR A 12 -38.92 -9.61 -6.27
C TYR A 12 -37.84 -8.93 -5.44
N HIS A 13 -38.00 -8.89 -4.11
CA HIS A 13 -36.99 -8.30 -3.23
C HIS A 13 -35.71 -9.13 -3.24
N ALA A 14 -35.79 -10.46 -3.24
CA ALA A 14 -34.63 -11.33 -3.32
C ALA A 14 -33.84 -11.10 -4.63
N ILE A 15 -34.53 -10.98 -5.77
CA ILE A 15 -33.90 -10.69 -7.06
C ILE A 15 -33.25 -9.30 -7.05
N LEU A 16 -33.95 -8.28 -6.55
CA LEU A 16 -33.41 -6.92 -6.47
C LEU A 16 -32.19 -6.83 -5.54
N ILE A 17 -32.20 -7.55 -4.42
CA ILE A 17 -31.05 -7.65 -3.52
C ILE A 17 -29.88 -8.34 -4.20
N ALA A 18 -30.11 -9.47 -4.88
CA ALA A 18 -29.05 -10.18 -5.61
C ALA A 18 -28.44 -9.31 -6.73
N LEU A 19 -29.28 -8.59 -7.48
CA LEU A 19 -28.85 -7.67 -8.52
C LEU A 19 -28.04 -6.49 -7.92
N SER A 20 -28.51 -5.93 -6.80
CA SER A 20 -27.81 -4.86 -6.09
C SER A 20 -26.44 -5.32 -5.58
N LEU A 21 -26.35 -6.54 -5.03
CA LEU A 21 -25.08 -7.12 -4.57
C LEU A 21 -24.12 -7.30 -5.74
N PHE A 22 -24.61 -7.81 -6.87
CA PHE A 22 -23.82 -7.96 -8.09
C PHE A 22 -23.25 -6.61 -8.58
N PHE A 23 -24.07 -5.57 -8.66
CA PHE A 23 -23.59 -4.23 -9.07
C PHE A 23 -22.68 -3.57 -8.03
N SER A 24 -22.76 -3.98 -6.76
CA SER A 24 -21.85 -3.51 -5.71
C SER A 24 -20.49 -4.21 -5.71
N LEU A 25 -20.32 -5.31 -6.46
CA LEU A 25 -19.07 -6.08 -6.48
C LEU A 25 -17.81 -5.23 -6.75
N PRO A 26 -17.78 -4.31 -7.73
CA PRO A 26 -16.60 -3.46 -7.94
C PRO A 26 -16.28 -2.56 -6.74
N PHE A 27 -17.30 -2.09 -6.03
CA PHE A 27 -17.11 -1.26 -4.83
C PHE A 27 -16.65 -2.10 -3.64
N LEU A 28 -17.24 -3.27 -3.42
CA LEU A 28 -16.80 -4.21 -2.40
C LEU A 28 -15.37 -4.68 -2.65
N TRP A 29 -15.02 -4.89 -3.92
CA TRP A 29 -13.65 -5.18 -4.35
C TRP A 29 -12.71 -4.03 -3.97
N MET A 30 -13.06 -2.79 -4.34
CA MET A 30 -12.25 -1.61 -4.04
C MET A 30 -12.04 -1.43 -2.52
N LEU A 31 -13.10 -1.59 -1.74
CA LEU A 31 -13.04 -1.53 -0.27
C LEU A 31 -12.20 -2.66 0.32
N SER A 32 -12.27 -3.86 -0.24
CA SER A 32 -11.41 -4.97 0.15
C SER A 32 -9.95 -4.70 -0.19
N THR A 33 -9.66 -4.25 -1.42
CA THR A 33 -8.28 -3.95 -1.85
C THR A 33 -7.62 -2.85 -1.05
N SER A 34 -8.37 -1.88 -0.52
CA SER A 34 -7.77 -0.82 0.30
C SER A 34 -7.22 -1.32 1.64
N PHE A 35 -7.55 -2.56 2.03
CA PHE A 35 -7.03 -3.20 3.25
C PHE A 35 -5.97 -4.27 2.97
N LYS A 36 -5.65 -4.52 1.70
CA LYS A 36 -4.68 -5.53 1.28
C LYS A 36 -3.27 -4.94 1.25
N ALA A 37 -2.30 -5.75 1.62
CA ALA A 37 -0.88 -5.46 1.42
C ALA A 37 -0.49 -5.62 -0.05
N ASP A 38 0.64 -5.03 -0.45
CA ASP A 38 1.12 -5.03 -1.84
C ASP A 38 1.20 -6.43 -2.47
N ASP A 39 1.63 -7.42 -1.69
CA ASP A 39 1.74 -8.81 -2.14
C ASP A 39 0.38 -9.48 -2.38
N GLU A 40 -0.66 -9.07 -1.65
CA GLU A 40 -2.02 -9.57 -1.82
C GLU A 40 -2.71 -8.95 -3.04
N ILE A 41 -2.36 -7.71 -3.40
CA ILE A 41 -2.95 -6.99 -4.53
C ILE A 41 -2.53 -7.61 -5.87
N ILE A 42 -1.27 -8.03 -5.97
CA ILE A 42 -0.68 -8.59 -7.20
C ILE A 42 -0.86 -10.12 -7.32
N HIS A 43 -1.59 -10.74 -6.39
CA HIS A 43 -1.74 -12.19 -6.33
C HIS A 43 -2.71 -12.74 -7.39
N ASP A 44 -2.32 -13.88 -8.01
CA ASP A 44 -3.13 -14.65 -8.97
C ASP A 44 -3.31 -16.10 -8.46
N PRO A 45 -4.55 -16.60 -8.23
CA PRO A 45 -5.84 -15.94 -8.41
C PRO A 45 -6.11 -14.84 -7.39
N MET A 46 -6.94 -13.88 -7.78
CA MET A 46 -7.31 -12.73 -6.98
C MET A 46 -7.84 -13.12 -5.58
N ILE A 47 -7.24 -12.58 -4.53
CA ILE A 47 -7.68 -12.75 -3.13
C ILE A 47 -8.84 -11.80 -2.87
N TRP A 48 -10.02 -12.29 -2.48
CA TRP A 48 -11.22 -11.46 -2.28
C TRP A 48 -11.31 -10.81 -0.90
N ILE A 49 -10.85 -11.50 0.14
CA ILE A 49 -10.91 -11.04 1.52
C ILE A 49 -9.47 -10.81 1.99
N PRO A 50 -9.13 -9.62 2.52
CA PRO A 50 -7.79 -9.34 3.04
C PRO A 50 -7.45 -10.32 4.15
N GLU A 51 -6.21 -10.82 4.14
CA GLU A 51 -5.74 -11.67 5.21
C GLU A 51 -5.45 -10.84 6.46
N PHE A 52 -5.79 -11.37 7.63
CA PHE A 52 -5.38 -10.73 8.87
C PHE A 52 -3.88 -10.97 9.11
N PRO A 53 -3.14 -9.97 9.62
CA PRO A 53 -1.74 -10.14 9.96
C PRO A 53 -1.61 -11.22 11.03
N GLU A 54 -0.59 -12.06 10.90
CA GLU A 54 -0.29 -13.07 11.91
C GLU A 54 0.39 -12.43 13.11
N ARG A 55 0.30 -13.08 14.27
CA ARG A 55 1.12 -12.72 15.41
C ARG A 55 2.50 -13.30 15.19
N VAL A 56 3.43 -12.43 14.81
CA VAL A 56 4.85 -12.77 14.78
C VAL A 56 5.37 -12.64 16.21
N THR A 57 6.00 -13.68 16.73
CA THR A 57 6.61 -13.68 18.07
C THR A 57 8.10 -14.01 18.04
N TYR A 58 8.61 -14.40 16.88
CA TYR A 58 10.02 -14.67 16.66
C TYR A 58 10.35 -14.40 15.18
N SER A 59 11.61 -14.06 14.90
CA SER A 59 12.12 -13.94 13.55
C SER A 59 12.28 -15.35 12.96
N PRO A 60 11.73 -15.64 11.78
CA PRO A 60 11.82 -16.96 11.16
C PRO A 60 13.22 -17.27 10.59
N TYR A 61 14.20 -16.37 10.75
CA TYR A 61 15.51 -16.51 10.12
C TYR A 61 16.55 -17.20 10.99
N LEU A 62 17.12 -18.22 10.34
CA LEU A 62 18.22 -19.11 10.74
C LEU A 62 19.38 -18.41 11.44
N ASP A 63 19.33 -18.39 12.76
CA ASP A 63 20.46 -18.90 13.52
C ASP A 63 20.04 -20.24 14.16
N PRO A 64 20.40 -21.39 13.56
CA PRO A 64 20.10 -22.71 14.11
C PRO A 64 20.69 -22.93 15.51
N GLU A 65 21.74 -22.18 15.87
CA GLU A 65 22.35 -22.22 17.21
C GLU A 65 21.56 -21.37 18.21
N ALA A 66 20.97 -20.24 17.78
CA ALA A 66 20.16 -19.39 18.66
C ALA A 66 18.71 -19.87 18.82
N HIS A 67 18.10 -20.43 17.78
CA HIS A 67 16.68 -20.81 17.77
C HIS A 67 16.46 -22.17 17.05
N PRO A 68 16.70 -23.31 17.73
CA PRO A 68 16.41 -24.61 17.15
C PRO A 68 14.90 -24.75 16.87
N PRO A 69 14.49 -25.27 15.70
CA PRO A 69 13.08 -25.38 15.33
C PRO A 69 12.32 -26.25 16.35
N HIS A 70 11.20 -25.74 16.86
CA HIS A 70 10.38 -26.44 17.86
C HIS A 70 9.50 -27.51 17.20
N TRP A 71 10.08 -28.69 16.99
CA TRP A 71 9.35 -29.89 16.57
C TRP A 71 8.59 -30.50 17.74
N GLU A 72 7.43 -29.91 18.06
CA GLU A 72 6.60 -30.39 19.15
C GLU A 72 6.13 -31.83 18.90
N LYS A 73 6.44 -32.72 19.85
CA LYS A 73 6.08 -34.13 19.76
C LYS A 73 4.56 -34.30 19.96
N PRO A 74 3.87 -35.06 19.09
CA PRO A 74 2.48 -35.43 19.31
C PRO A 74 2.28 -36.12 20.66
N THR A 75 1.24 -35.72 21.39
CA THR A 75 0.96 -36.19 22.77
C THR A 75 0.81 -37.71 22.88
N VAL A 76 0.29 -38.37 21.84
CA VAL A 76 0.04 -39.82 21.80
C VAL A 76 1.31 -40.63 21.50
N LEU A 77 2.35 -40.01 20.93
CA LEU A 77 3.48 -40.73 20.37
C LEU A 77 4.62 -40.86 21.41
N GLY A 78 5.15 -42.07 21.58
CA GLY A 78 6.28 -42.34 22.47
C GLY A 78 7.57 -41.67 21.98
N LYS A 79 8.45 -41.25 22.90
CA LYS A 79 9.67 -40.49 22.57
C LYS A 79 10.57 -41.20 21.53
N ALA A 80 10.81 -42.50 21.70
CA ALA A 80 11.65 -43.28 20.77
C ALA A 80 11.04 -43.40 19.36
N ARG A 81 9.72 -43.53 19.25
CA ARG A 81 9.03 -43.58 17.95
C ARG A 81 9.04 -42.21 17.27
N TRP A 82 9.00 -41.13 18.06
CA TRP A 82 9.06 -39.76 17.55
C TRP A 82 10.44 -39.43 17.00
N GLU A 83 11.50 -39.72 17.76
CA GLU A 83 12.88 -39.48 17.34
C GLU A 83 13.22 -40.21 16.03
N GLY A 84 12.67 -41.42 15.81
CA GLY A 84 12.84 -42.15 14.55
C GLY A 84 11.99 -41.63 13.38
N LEU A 85 10.85 -40.99 13.64
CA LEU A 85 9.93 -40.49 12.60
C LEU A 85 10.23 -39.05 12.19
N GLN A 86 10.84 -38.26 13.09
CA GLN A 86 10.97 -36.81 12.94
C GLN A 86 11.77 -36.42 11.69
N GLU A 87 12.91 -37.07 11.42
CA GLU A 87 13.74 -36.79 10.24
C GLU A 87 13.03 -37.14 8.94
N ASP A 88 12.42 -38.34 8.86
CA ASP A 88 11.65 -38.79 7.70
C ASP A 88 10.47 -37.85 7.41
N LEU A 89 9.79 -37.40 8.46
CA LEU A 89 8.67 -36.48 8.36
C LEU A 89 9.12 -35.09 7.89
N LYS A 90 10.25 -34.58 8.42
CA LYS A 90 10.85 -33.30 7.99
C LYS A 90 11.22 -33.33 6.52
N GLU A 91 11.89 -34.40 6.06
CA GLU A 91 12.25 -34.56 4.65
C GLU A 91 10.99 -34.65 3.76
N ALA A 92 9.99 -35.43 4.17
CA ALA A 92 8.75 -35.60 3.42
C ALA A 92 7.95 -34.29 3.28
N ILE A 93 7.87 -33.49 4.34
CA ILE A 93 7.23 -32.16 4.32
C ILE A 93 7.97 -31.23 3.36
N GLY A 94 9.31 -31.21 3.42
CA GLY A 94 10.14 -30.38 2.53
C GLY A 94 9.99 -30.75 1.06
N GLN A 95 9.96 -32.06 0.74
CA GLN A 95 9.69 -32.56 -0.61
C GLN A 95 8.30 -32.15 -1.10
N LYS A 96 7.27 -32.29 -0.26
CA LYS A 96 5.90 -31.87 -0.60
C LYS A 96 5.86 -30.37 -0.89
N ALA A 97 6.47 -29.55 -0.04
CA ALA A 97 6.55 -28.10 -0.22
C ALA A 97 7.25 -27.74 -1.54
N LYS A 98 8.41 -28.33 -1.82
CA LYS A 98 9.16 -28.14 -3.07
C LYS A 98 8.31 -28.45 -4.31
N THR A 99 7.64 -29.59 -4.30
CA THR A 99 6.79 -30.02 -5.42
C THR A 99 5.63 -29.04 -5.64
N MET A 100 5.04 -28.56 -4.54
CA MET A 100 4.02 -27.52 -4.62
C MET A 100 4.58 -26.21 -5.20
N PHE A 101 5.74 -25.73 -4.75
CA PHE A 101 6.40 -24.53 -5.31
C PHE A 101 6.63 -24.62 -6.81
N GLU A 102 7.24 -25.72 -7.27
CA GLU A 102 7.61 -25.90 -8.68
C GLU A 102 6.37 -25.96 -9.58
N SER A 103 5.24 -26.46 -9.07
CA SER A 103 4.00 -26.62 -9.85
C SER A 103 3.13 -25.35 -9.97
N SER A 104 3.32 -24.33 -9.11
CA SER A 104 2.33 -23.24 -8.95
C SER A 104 2.72 -21.87 -9.51
N GLN A 105 3.66 -21.81 -10.47
CA GLN A 105 4.01 -20.59 -11.23
C GLN A 105 4.12 -19.32 -10.37
N TRP A 106 4.89 -19.39 -9.28
CA TRP A 106 5.07 -18.26 -8.38
C TRP A 106 5.72 -17.09 -9.11
N PRO A 107 5.45 -15.83 -8.70
CA PRO A 107 6.19 -14.69 -9.20
C PRO A 107 7.66 -14.94 -8.92
N GLN A 108 8.39 -15.35 -9.95
CA GLN A 108 9.84 -15.49 -9.85
C GLN A 108 10.33 -14.10 -9.44
N SER A 109 10.86 -14.00 -8.23
CA SER A 109 11.56 -12.78 -7.83
C SER A 109 12.54 -12.46 -8.95
N LYS A 110 12.63 -11.19 -9.34
CA LYS A 110 13.52 -10.75 -10.44
C LYS A 110 14.97 -11.25 -10.28
N ASN A 111 15.36 -11.67 -9.06
CA ASN A 111 16.55 -12.45 -8.77
C ASN A 111 16.15 -13.87 -8.32
N PRO A 112 16.38 -14.93 -9.12
CA PRO A 112 16.18 -16.31 -8.67
C PRO A 112 17.13 -16.60 -7.50
N MET A 113 16.60 -17.25 -6.46
CA MET A 113 17.35 -17.58 -5.26
C MET A 113 18.49 -18.55 -5.60
N GLU A 114 19.67 -18.35 -5.00
CA GLU A 114 20.79 -19.27 -5.17
C GLU A 114 20.36 -20.69 -4.76
N PRO A 115 20.72 -21.76 -5.51
CA PRO A 115 20.25 -23.13 -5.20
C PRO A 115 20.56 -23.59 -3.77
N SER A 116 21.69 -23.17 -3.21
CA SER A 116 22.10 -23.45 -1.83
C SER A 116 21.16 -22.79 -0.80
N LEU A 117 20.78 -21.53 -1.03
CA LEU A 117 19.78 -20.80 -0.26
C LEU A 117 18.38 -21.40 -0.41
N PHE A 118 18.02 -21.89 -1.59
CA PHE A 118 16.74 -22.55 -1.83
C PHE A 118 16.62 -23.87 -1.06
N VAL A 119 17.68 -24.67 -0.98
CA VAL A 119 17.70 -25.90 -0.17
C VAL A 119 17.57 -25.58 1.33
N ARG A 120 18.27 -24.54 1.82
CA ARG A 120 18.11 -24.05 3.20
C ARG A 120 16.68 -23.55 3.45
N ALA A 121 16.13 -22.78 2.52
CA ALA A 121 14.75 -22.29 2.57
C ALA A 121 13.73 -23.42 2.72
N LEU A 122 13.91 -24.53 2.00
CA LEU A 122 13.02 -25.68 2.09
C LEU A 122 13.04 -26.35 3.47
N SER A 123 14.19 -26.39 4.14
CA SER A 123 14.26 -26.86 5.54
C SER A 123 13.44 -25.96 6.46
N ASP A 124 13.60 -24.64 6.34
CA ASP A 124 12.88 -23.67 7.19
C ASP A 124 11.38 -23.68 6.92
N VAL A 125 11.00 -23.79 5.65
CA VAL A 125 9.62 -23.95 5.23
C VAL A 125 9.03 -25.22 5.85
N SER A 126 9.81 -26.29 5.97
CA SER A 126 9.35 -27.53 6.61
C SER A 126 9.08 -27.34 8.10
N ASP A 127 9.96 -26.61 8.79
CA ASP A 127 9.80 -26.30 10.21
C ASP A 127 8.54 -25.43 10.45
N HIS A 128 8.34 -24.39 9.63
CA HIS A 128 7.15 -23.53 9.71
C HIS A 128 5.86 -24.25 9.30
N LEU A 129 5.94 -25.13 8.30
CA LEU A 129 4.83 -25.98 7.89
C LEU A 129 4.43 -26.93 9.03
N TRP A 130 5.40 -27.50 9.73
CA TRP A 130 5.14 -28.34 10.88
C TRP A 130 4.36 -27.58 11.95
N GLU A 131 4.82 -26.40 12.36
CA GLU A 131 4.08 -25.57 13.34
C GLU A 131 2.64 -25.26 12.92
N ALA A 132 2.42 -24.98 11.63
CA ALA A 132 1.10 -24.66 11.11
C ALA A 132 0.17 -25.89 11.01
N VAL A 133 0.73 -27.07 10.73
CA VAL A 133 -0.04 -28.28 10.41
C VAL A 133 -0.23 -29.15 11.64
N HIS A 134 0.78 -29.32 12.49
CA HIS A 134 0.74 -30.23 13.65
C HIS A 134 -0.49 -30.04 14.56
N PRO A 135 -0.92 -28.81 14.92
CA PRO A 135 -2.04 -28.61 15.83
C PRO A 135 -3.38 -29.09 15.26
N ARG A 136 -3.45 -29.27 13.94
CA ARG A 136 -4.65 -29.72 13.21
C ARG A 136 -4.69 -31.23 13.00
N ILE A 137 -3.62 -31.97 13.34
CA ILE A 137 -3.50 -33.41 13.09
C ILE A 137 -4.22 -34.18 14.21
N PRO A 138 -5.28 -34.95 13.91
CA PRO A 138 -5.96 -35.78 14.88
C PRO A 138 -5.04 -36.81 15.54
N PRO A 139 -5.21 -37.10 16.85
CA PRO A 139 -4.51 -38.15 17.57
C PRO A 139 -4.48 -39.51 16.86
N SER A 140 -5.57 -39.88 16.17
CA SER A 140 -5.73 -41.18 15.50
C SER A 140 -4.72 -41.45 14.38
N ILE A 141 -4.17 -40.40 13.76
CA ILE A 141 -3.21 -40.55 12.66
C ILE A 141 -1.89 -41.08 13.19
N TRP A 142 -1.52 -40.65 14.39
CA TRP A 142 -0.30 -41.07 15.07
C TRP A 142 -0.31 -42.54 15.49
N GLU A 143 -1.48 -43.19 15.48
CA GLU A 143 -1.65 -44.62 15.75
C GLU A 143 -1.36 -45.49 14.50
N ALA A 144 -1.42 -44.93 13.29
CA ALA A 144 -1.12 -45.65 12.05
C ALA A 144 0.35 -46.08 12.00
N GLU A 145 0.63 -47.20 11.32
CA GLU A 145 2.01 -47.73 11.17
C GLU A 145 2.93 -46.71 10.48
N ASN A 146 2.45 -46.06 9.41
CA ASN A 146 3.11 -44.94 8.75
C ASN A 146 2.14 -43.73 8.66
N PRO A 147 2.31 -42.70 9.51
CA PRO A 147 1.44 -41.52 9.51
C PRO A 147 1.76 -40.52 8.40
N ILE A 148 2.95 -40.60 7.76
CA ILE A 148 3.48 -39.54 6.89
C ILE A 148 2.53 -39.16 5.75
N PRO A 149 1.98 -40.10 4.93
CA PRO A 149 1.11 -39.74 3.81
C PRO A 149 -0.13 -38.94 4.24
N GLU A 150 -0.75 -39.33 5.36
CA GLU A 150 -1.91 -38.64 5.90
C GLU A 150 -1.56 -37.25 6.45
N VAL A 151 -0.35 -37.04 6.95
CA VAL A 151 0.14 -35.72 7.34
C VAL A 151 0.32 -34.85 6.09
N LEU A 152 0.96 -35.38 5.03
CA LEU A 152 1.22 -34.64 3.80
C LEU A 152 -0.05 -34.21 3.05
N ASP A 153 -1.12 -35.01 3.11
CA ASP A 153 -2.41 -34.69 2.47
C ASP A 153 -3.17 -33.54 3.16
N ARG A 154 -2.79 -33.21 4.40
CA ARG A 154 -3.36 -32.08 5.14
C ARG A 154 -2.62 -30.77 4.90
N ILE A 155 -1.46 -30.82 4.24
CA ILE A 155 -0.71 -29.63 3.83
C ILE A 155 -1.42 -29.01 2.64
N SER A 156 -2.01 -27.83 2.82
CA SER A 156 -2.59 -27.06 1.74
C SER A 156 -1.55 -26.17 1.06
N LEU A 157 -1.85 -25.74 -0.17
CA LEU A 157 -1.02 -24.73 -0.87
C LEU A 157 -0.89 -23.43 -0.06
N GLU A 158 -1.92 -23.07 0.71
CA GLU A 158 -1.89 -21.88 1.56
C GLU A 158 -0.95 -22.02 2.75
N ASP A 159 -0.84 -23.23 3.32
CA ASP A 159 0.14 -23.51 4.37
C ASP A 159 1.57 -23.32 3.85
N VAL A 160 1.85 -23.83 2.65
CA VAL A 160 3.15 -23.68 1.98
C VAL A 160 3.44 -22.21 1.69
N ARG A 161 2.44 -21.43 1.24
CA ARG A 161 2.54 -19.98 1.04
C ARG A 161 2.84 -19.20 2.29
N ARG A 162 2.14 -19.50 3.38
CA ARG A 162 2.36 -18.87 4.66
C ARG A 162 3.77 -19.13 5.17
N ALA A 163 4.22 -20.39 5.13
CA ALA A 163 5.58 -20.76 5.49
C ALA A 163 6.63 -20.05 4.61
N TRP A 164 6.41 -19.97 3.30
CA TRP A 164 7.28 -19.23 2.38
C TRP A 164 7.36 -17.74 2.68
N ARG A 165 6.22 -17.10 2.94
CA ARG A 165 6.15 -15.65 3.19
C ARG A 165 6.92 -15.29 4.45
N ARG A 166 6.83 -16.11 5.50
CA ARG A 166 7.67 -15.98 6.70
C ARG A 166 9.15 -16.08 6.34
N PHE A 167 9.53 -17.08 5.55
CA PHE A 167 10.90 -17.22 5.09
C PHE A 167 11.40 -16.08 4.20
N TYR A 168 10.57 -15.37 3.42
CA TYR A 168 11.04 -14.28 2.55
C TYR A 168 11.11 -12.90 3.24
N ARG A 169 10.33 -12.72 4.31
CA ARG A 169 10.18 -11.46 5.04
C ARG A 169 11.10 -11.41 6.26
N ALA A 170 12.40 -11.22 6.02
CA ALA A 170 13.38 -10.98 7.08
C ALA A 170 13.37 -9.53 7.52
N LEU A 171 13.56 -9.31 8.82
CA LEU A 171 14.05 -8.04 9.32
C LEU A 171 15.52 -7.94 8.92
N GLU A 172 15.85 -6.97 8.06
CA GLU A 172 17.22 -6.73 7.63
C GLU A 172 17.64 -5.31 8.01
N ILE A 173 18.79 -5.16 8.66
CA ILE A 173 19.43 -3.86 8.88
C ILE A 173 20.74 -3.86 8.09
N GLY A 174 20.73 -3.07 7.03
CA GLY A 174 21.83 -2.92 6.09
C GLY A 174 22.83 -1.86 6.55
N GLY A 175 23.29 -1.05 5.60
CA GLY A 175 24.29 -0.01 5.85
C GLY A 175 23.75 1.13 6.72
N ILE A 176 24.64 1.67 7.54
CA ILE A 176 24.41 2.88 8.35
C ILE A 176 25.30 3.98 7.80
N HIS A 177 24.71 5.15 7.56
CA HIS A 177 25.39 6.34 7.06
C HIS A 177 25.15 7.49 8.03
N LEU A 178 26.23 8.10 8.48
CA LEU A 178 26.24 9.32 9.28
C LEU A 178 26.40 10.50 8.33
N ARG A 179 25.55 11.52 8.46
CA ARG A 179 25.51 12.67 7.56
C ARG A 179 25.56 13.99 8.30
N ASN A 180 26.20 14.98 7.69
CA ASN A 180 26.20 16.36 8.15
C ASN A 180 25.01 17.17 7.59
N GLU A 181 24.93 18.46 7.94
CA GLU A 181 23.85 19.37 7.51
C GLU A 181 23.71 19.50 5.98
N SER A 182 24.81 19.28 5.23
CA SER A 182 24.80 19.30 3.76
C SER A 182 24.42 17.94 3.15
N SER A 183 23.94 16.99 3.97
CA SER A 183 23.61 15.61 3.57
C SER A 183 24.79 14.83 3.00
N ILE A 184 26.02 15.21 3.34
CA ILE A 184 27.24 14.50 2.93
C ILE A 184 27.53 13.39 3.94
N ASP A 185 27.84 12.19 3.46
CA ASP A 185 28.26 11.07 4.30
C ASP A 185 29.62 11.39 4.97
N ILE A 186 29.61 11.47 6.30
CA ILE A 186 30.78 11.72 7.16
C ILE A 186 31.25 10.47 7.90
N GLY A 187 30.55 9.36 7.72
CA GLY A 187 30.90 8.06 8.32
C GLY A 187 29.93 7.00 7.80
N SER A 188 30.42 5.78 7.61
CA SER A 188 29.53 4.67 7.21
C SER A 188 30.00 3.36 7.79
N ALA A 189 29.04 2.51 8.14
CA ALA A 189 29.27 1.11 8.44
C ALA A 189 28.55 0.28 7.40
N THR A 190 29.30 -0.60 6.73
CA THR A 190 28.72 -1.59 5.83
C THR A 190 27.87 -2.57 6.66
N GLY A 191 26.76 -3.01 6.08
CA GLY A 191 25.93 -4.03 6.70
C GLY A 191 26.72 -5.33 6.89
N PRO A 192 26.36 -6.19 7.86
CA PRO A 192 26.98 -7.50 8.01
C PRO A 192 26.84 -8.33 6.73
N ALA A 193 27.72 -9.32 6.54
CA ALA A 193 27.66 -10.24 5.39
C ALA A 193 26.29 -10.92 5.25
N ASP A 194 25.61 -11.14 6.38
CA ASP A 194 24.19 -11.47 6.44
C ASP A 194 23.42 -10.35 7.15
N PRO A 195 22.62 -9.53 6.44
CA PRO A 195 21.90 -8.39 7.01
C PRO A 195 20.69 -8.80 7.86
N ARG A 196 20.32 -10.08 7.89
CA ARG A 196 19.12 -10.59 8.55
C ARG A 196 19.31 -10.67 10.06
N ILE A 197 18.26 -10.29 10.80
CA ILE A 197 18.30 -10.19 12.26
C ILE A 197 17.35 -11.21 12.91
N PRO A 198 17.87 -12.13 13.74
CA PRO A 198 17.03 -12.99 14.57
C PRO A 198 16.49 -12.22 15.78
N TYR A 199 15.29 -12.59 16.25
CA TYR A 199 14.72 -12.08 17.50
C TYR A 199 13.68 -13.05 18.05
N GLN A 200 13.44 -12.98 19.36
CA GLN A 200 12.38 -13.74 20.04
C GLN A 200 11.69 -12.86 21.08
N ILE A 201 10.36 -12.88 21.11
CA ILE A 201 9.54 -12.11 22.03
C ILE A 201 9.28 -12.91 23.29
N ASP A 202 10.14 -12.69 24.29
CA ASP A 202 10.06 -13.36 25.60
C ASP A 202 9.37 -12.49 26.66
N GLY A 203 8.30 -11.79 26.28
CA GLY A 203 7.54 -10.90 27.18
C GLY A 203 8.26 -9.60 27.59
N ARG A 204 9.48 -9.36 27.09
CA ARG A 204 10.19 -8.09 27.26
C ARG A 204 9.53 -6.99 26.43
N GLU A 205 9.45 -5.78 26.98
CA GLU A 205 8.92 -4.61 26.26
C GLU A 205 9.87 -4.10 25.17
N ARG A 206 11.17 -4.40 25.31
CA ARG A 206 12.24 -4.00 24.39
C ARG A 206 13.28 -5.10 24.27
N ILE A 207 13.64 -5.44 23.04
CA ILE A 207 14.61 -6.50 22.71
C ILE A 207 15.74 -5.85 21.94
N LEU A 208 16.97 -5.95 22.43
CA LEU A 208 18.16 -5.48 21.73
C LEU A 208 18.43 -6.41 20.55
N LEU A 209 18.38 -5.87 19.33
CA LEU A 209 18.64 -6.60 18.09
C LEU A 209 20.13 -6.66 17.76
N GLY A 210 20.88 -5.66 18.20
CA GLY A 210 22.32 -5.58 18.00
C GLY A 210 22.85 -4.17 18.16
N GLU A 211 24.18 -4.08 18.17
CA GLU A 211 24.91 -2.82 18.19
C GLU A 211 25.86 -2.72 17.00
N ARG A 212 26.10 -1.48 16.57
CA ARG A 212 27.02 -1.14 15.50
C ARG A 212 27.78 0.12 15.89
N GLU A 213 29.08 0.09 15.63
CA GLU A 213 29.95 1.25 15.77
C GLU A 213 30.27 1.78 14.38
N VAL A 214 30.16 3.09 14.20
CA VAL A 214 30.40 3.78 12.94
C VAL A 214 31.47 4.83 13.16
N ALA A 215 32.61 4.65 12.50
CA ALA A 215 33.71 5.61 12.54
C ALA A 215 33.37 6.83 11.66
N LEU A 216 33.65 8.02 12.18
CA LEU A 216 33.59 9.28 11.45
C LEU A 216 34.88 9.49 10.65
N ALA A 217 34.78 10.24 9.56
CA ALA A 217 35.90 10.60 8.69
C ALA A 217 36.91 11.52 9.39
N SER A 218 36.44 12.37 10.29
CA SER A 218 37.27 13.25 11.12
C SER A 218 36.55 13.56 12.45
N PRO A 219 37.29 13.75 13.56
CA PRO A 219 36.73 14.17 14.85
C PRO A 219 36.07 15.56 14.82
N GLU A 220 36.30 16.38 13.80
CA GLU A 220 35.73 17.73 13.69
C GLU A 220 34.34 17.75 13.03
N GLU A 221 33.92 16.65 12.40
CA GLU A 221 32.65 16.57 11.67
C GLU A 221 31.44 16.75 12.59
N THR A 222 30.38 17.35 12.06
CA THR A 222 29.11 17.53 12.75
C THR A 222 28.10 16.49 12.26
N LEU A 223 27.55 15.72 13.19
CA LEU A 223 26.48 14.77 12.89
C LEU A 223 25.13 15.46 12.98
N ASP A 224 24.39 15.49 11.87
CA ASP A 224 23.05 16.11 11.77
C ASP A 224 21.96 15.05 11.49
N GLN A 225 22.31 14.04 10.70
CA GLN A 225 21.38 13.01 10.26
C GLN A 225 22.02 11.62 10.28
N VAL A 226 21.23 10.62 10.64
CA VAL A 226 21.59 9.20 10.49
C VAL A 226 20.64 8.56 9.50
N MET A 227 21.18 7.96 8.44
CA MET A 227 20.43 7.15 7.49
C MET A 227 20.74 5.67 7.73
N VAL A 228 19.72 4.85 7.92
CA VAL A 228 19.86 3.39 8.03
C VAL A 228 18.99 2.73 6.99
N ARG A 229 19.58 1.80 6.24
CA ARG A 229 18.82 0.99 5.30
C ARG A 229 18.17 -0.19 6.03
N VAL A 230 16.85 -0.23 6.07
CA VAL A 230 16.07 -1.25 6.80
C VAL A 230 15.12 -1.95 5.85
N LYS A 231 14.94 -3.26 6.01
CA LYS A 231 13.87 -4.04 5.38
C LYS A 231 12.98 -4.61 6.49
N GLY A 232 11.68 -4.33 6.42
CA GLY A 232 10.71 -4.89 7.35
C GLY A 232 10.43 -6.38 7.10
N ASP A 233 9.93 -7.05 8.13
CA ASP A 233 9.45 -8.44 8.09
C ASP A 233 7.91 -8.55 8.03
N ALA A 234 7.21 -7.43 7.88
CA ALA A 234 5.77 -7.32 7.99
C ALA A 234 5.19 -7.82 9.33
N SER A 235 6.00 -7.85 10.41
CA SER A 235 5.51 -8.10 11.77
C SER A 235 4.71 -6.91 12.33
N PHE A 236 4.90 -5.71 11.75
CA PHE A 236 4.40 -4.44 12.29
C PHE A 236 4.82 -4.21 13.76
N HIS A 237 5.88 -4.87 14.21
CA HIS A 237 6.57 -4.46 15.43
C HIS A 237 7.28 -3.13 15.20
N ARG A 238 7.64 -2.48 16.30
CA ARG A 238 8.25 -1.16 16.26
C ARG A 238 9.76 -1.30 16.35
N LEU A 239 10.49 -0.68 15.43
CA LEU A 239 11.93 -0.57 15.46
C LEU A 239 12.32 0.82 15.99
N SER A 240 13.08 0.84 17.06
CA SER A 240 13.63 2.06 17.65
C SER A 240 15.16 1.97 17.66
N ALA A 241 15.82 3.12 17.70
CA ALA A 241 17.26 3.21 17.78
C ALA A 241 17.72 4.07 18.97
N GLU A 242 18.89 3.75 19.49
CA GLU A 242 19.64 4.62 20.40
C GLU A 242 21.00 4.92 19.76
N LEU A 243 21.43 6.17 19.87
CA LEU A 243 22.70 6.65 19.34
C LEU A 243 23.49 7.26 20.49
N ASP A 244 24.65 6.69 20.79
CA ASP A 244 25.63 7.29 21.69
C ASP A 244 26.69 7.98 20.83
N TRP A 245 26.91 9.28 21.07
CA TRP A 245 27.86 10.10 20.33
C TRP A 245 28.37 11.23 21.22
N ARG A 246 29.70 11.38 21.31
CA ARG A 246 30.39 12.43 22.10
C ARG A 246 29.86 12.61 23.53
N GLY A 247 29.70 11.50 24.25
CA GLY A 247 29.22 11.51 25.64
C GLY A 247 27.74 11.90 25.80
N LYS A 248 27.01 12.11 24.70
CA LYS A 248 25.55 12.24 24.68
C LYS A 248 24.91 10.95 24.20
N SER A 249 23.70 10.69 24.69
CA SER A 249 22.88 9.56 24.26
C SER A 249 21.57 10.09 23.73
N PHE A 250 21.17 9.61 22.57
CA PHE A 250 19.95 9.99 21.89
C PHE A 250 19.07 8.78 21.69
N ARG A 251 17.76 8.96 21.79
CA ARG A 251 16.77 7.91 21.54
C ARG A 251 15.75 8.41 20.53
N THR A 252 15.31 7.52 19.64
CA THR A 252 14.21 7.82 18.73
C THR A 252 12.93 8.13 19.50
N GLU A 253 12.33 9.29 19.23
CA GLU A 253 11.06 9.73 19.82
C GLU A 253 9.89 8.86 19.32
N GLU A 254 9.82 8.66 18.01
CA GLU A 254 8.85 7.81 17.35
C GLU A 254 9.55 6.60 16.70
N PRO A 255 9.24 5.37 17.15
CA PRO A 255 9.71 4.15 16.48
C PRO A 255 9.05 3.99 15.10
N MET A 256 9.80 3.47 14.13
CA MET A 256 9.22 3.06 12.85
C MET A 256 8.48 1.73 12.98
N PHE A 257 7.46 1.50 12.15
CA PHE A 257 6.84 0.18 12.04
C PHE A 257 7.58 -0.67 11.01
N LEU A 258 7.81 -1.94 11.33
CA LEU A 258 8.37 -2.93 10.41
C LEU A 258 7.29 -3.40 9.42
N ALA A 259 6.80 -2.46 8.62
CA ALA A 259 5.87 -2.68 7.52
C ALA A 259 6.65 -2.98 6.23
N SER A 260 5.99 -3.64 5.27
CA SER A 260 6.56 -4.02 3.96
C SER A 260 7.74 -5.00 4.01
N GLY A 261 7.97 -5.71 2.90
CA GLY A 261 9.14 -6.57 2.68
C GLY A 261 10.22 -5.92 1.81
N ASN A 262 10.09 -4.63 1.53
CA ASN A 262 11.03 -3.88 0.71
C ASN A 262 12.05 -3.13 1.57
N TYR A 263 13.21 -2.86 1.00
CA TYR A 263 14.20 -1.98 1.61
C TYR A 263 13.72 -0.53 1.59
N GLN A 264 13.89 0.15 2.71
CA GLN A 264 13.59 1.55 2.93
C GLN A 264 14.81 2.23 3.56
N ASP A 265 15.06 3.47 3.16
CA ASP A 265 16.08 4.31 3.78
C ASP A 265 15.40 5.14 4.88
N VAL A 266 15.77 4.87 6.12
CA VAL A 266 15.18 5.49 7.31
C VAL A 266 16.11 6.59 7.79
N PHE A 267 15.58 7.80 7.86
CA PHE A 267 16.34 8.98 8.25
C PHE A 267 15.94 9.45 9.65
N TRP A 268 16.92 9.57 10.54
CA TRP A 268 16.76 10.20 11.84
C TRP A 268 17.52 11.53 11.91
N LYS A 269 16.87 12.60 12.37
CA LYS A 269 17.47 13.92 12.64
C LYS A 269 17.35 14.29 14.13
N PHE A 270 18.20 15.15 14.65
CA PHE A 270 18.10 15.58 16.06
C PHE A 270 17.02 16.66 16.24
N ALA A 271 16.34 16.64 17.40
CA ALA A 271 15.15 17.45 17.68
C ALA A 271 15.32 18.96 17.49
N GLU A 272 16.52 19.52 17.65
CA GLU A 272 16.79 20.95 17.43
C GLU A 272 16.72 21.35 15.94
N GLN A 273 16.95 20.40 15.02
CA GLN A 273 17.04 20.61 13.56
C GLN A 273 15.81 20.10 12.79
N ALA A 274 14.97 19.24 13.40
CA ALA A 274 13.82 18.60 12.76
C ALA A 274 12.59 19.51 12.54
N LYS A 275 12.70 20.83 12.74
CA LYS A 275 11.55 21.73 12.99
C LYS A 275 10.63 21.96 11.78
N TYR A 276 10.98 21.51 10.57
CA TYR A 276 10.22 21.83 9.34
C TYR A 276 10.14 20.73 8.28
N ASP A 277 10.55 19.49 8.57
CA ASP A 277 10.62 18.44 7.55
C ASP A 277 9.87 17.18 7.98
N ILE A 278 8.94 16.72 7.12
CA ILE A 278 7.97 15.66 7.46
C ILE A 278 8.54 14.26 7.12
N GLU A 279 9.75 14.19 6.57
CA GLU A 279 10.37 12.96 6.02
C GLU A 279 11.37 12.29 6.97
N HIS A 280 11.47 12.72 8.23
CA HIS A 280 12.49 12.22 9.16
C HIS A 280 11.92 11.90 10.55
N LEU A 281 12.43 10.83 11.14
CA LEU A 281 12.19 10.49 12.53
C LEU A 281 13.12 11.32 13.44
N THR A 282 12.72 11.55 14.68
CA THR A 282 13.46 12.46 15.57
C THR A 282 14.27 11.71 16.63
N PHE A 283 15.52 12.12 16.83
CA PHE A 283 16.34 11.79 18.00
C PHE A 283 16.16 12.84 19.09
N VAL A 284 15.84 12.38 20.30
CA VAL A 284 15.74 13.21 21.51
C VAL A 284 16.85 12.80 22.48
N GLU A 285 17.53 13.79 23.05
CA GLU A 285 18.59 13.57 24.04
C GLU A 285 18.03 12.91 25.30
N ARG A 286 18.68 11.84 25.74
CA ARG A 286 18.29 11.06 26.92
C ARG A 286 18.93 11.66 28.17
N ASN A 287 18.13 11.89 29.20
CA ASN A 287 18.63 12.26 30.52
C ASN A 287 19.42 11.10 31.14
N GLY A 288 20.73 11.30 31.33
CA GLY A 288 21.66 10.30 31.86
C GLY A 288 22.46 9.61 30.74
N SER A 289 23.57 10.22 30.34
CA SER A 289 24.57 9.63 29.45
C SER A 289 25.08 8.29 30.00
N PRO A 290 25.41 7.30 29.16
CA PRO A 290 26.10 6.11 29.63
C PRO A 290 27.40 6.53 30.33
N GLU A 291 27.53 6.24 31.62
CA GLU A 291 28.75 6.48 32.38
C GLU A 291 29.93 5.80 31.66
N GLY A 292 30.81 6.58 31.03
CA GLY A 292 32.10 6.11 30.53
C GLY A 292 32.28 5.93 29.01
N TRP A 293 31.28 6.19 28.16
CA TRP A 293 31.49 6.14 26.70
C TRP A 293 31.79 7.53 26.11
N VAL A 294 33.08 7.80 25.88
CA VAL A 294 33.62 9.09 25.39
C VAL A 294 34.59 8.81 24.23
N GLN A 295 34.08 8.30 23.12
CA GLN A 295 34.83 8.27 21.87
C GLN A 295 34.38 9.45 21.00
N GLU A 296 35.34 10.23 20.48
CA GLU A 296 35.07 11.46 19.73
C GLU A 296 34.83 11.22 18.23
N ASP A 297 35.41 10.14 17.71
CA ASP A 297 35.48 9.75 16.30
C ASP A 297 34.62 8.53 15.96
N VAL A 298 33.90 7.98 16.93
CA VAL A 298 33.00 6.84 16.74
C VAL A 298 31.61 7.23 17.23
N ALA A 299 30.59 6.75 16.53
CA ALA A 299 29.20 6.78 16.97
C ALA A 299 28.72 5.34 17.20
N ARG A 300 28.08 5.05 18.33
CA ARG A 300 27.53 3.73 18.63
C ARG A 300 26.01 3.75 18.47
N MET A 301 25.50 2.89 17.60
CA MET A 301 24.08 2.75 17.33
C MET A 301 23.57 1.39 17.82
N ARG A 302 22.49 1.41 18.59
CA ARG A 302 21.83 0.22 19.14
C ARG A 302 20.40 0.16 18.63
N PHE A 303 19.98 -0.99 18.10
CA PHE A 303 18.64 -1.19 17.55
C PHE A 303 17.79 -2.03 18.49
N PHE A 304 16.54 -1.62 18.69
CA PHE A 304 15.62 -2.31 19.57
C PHE A 304 14.30 -2.61 18.87
N LEU A 305 13.84 -3.84 19.02
CA LEU A 305 12.48 -4.25 18.68
C LEU A 305 11.57 -4.02 19.88
N GLU A 306 10.46 -3.30 19.66
CA GLU A 306 9.39 -3.13 20.63
C GLU A 306 8.15 -3.90 20.16
N PRO A 307 7.78 -5.02 20.84
CA PRO A 307 6.58 -5.77 20.52
C PRO A 307 5.34 -4.88 20.49
N THR A 308 4.50 -5.09 19.48
CA THR A 308 3.30 -4.26 19.28
C THR A 308 2.05 -5.08 19.56
N PRO A 309 1.10 -4.57 20.37
CA PRO A 309 -0.15 -5.28 20.63
C PRO A 309 -0.91 -5.58 19.33
N TYR A 310 -1.55 -6.75 19.26
CA TYR A 310 -2.19 -7.23 18.03
C TYR A 310 -3.22 -6.26 17.44
N LEU A 311 -4.03 -5.60 18.27
CA LEU A 311 -5.01 -4.62 17.79
C LEU A 311 -4.35 -3.41 17.12
N ARG A 312 -3.16 -3.01 17.58
CA ARG A 312 -2.39 -1.96 16.94
C ARG A 312 -1.80 -2.45 15.62
N VAL A 313 -1.27 -3.67 15.56
CA VAL A 313 -0.82 -4.29 14.29
C VAL A 313 -1.92 -4.26 13.22
N LEU A 314 -3.16 -4.58 13.59
CA LEU A 314 -4.31 -4.46 12.69
C LEU A 314 -4.52 -3.02 12.19
N TRP A 315 -4.54 -2.07 13.11
CA TRP A 315 -4.74 -0.66 12.77
C TRP A 315 -3.63 -0.10 11.89
N GLU A 316 -2.37 -0.39 12.21
CA GLU A 316 -1.23 0.09 11.43
C GLU A 316 -1.27 -0.52 10.03
N ARG A 317 -1.46 -1.83 9.89
CA ARG A 317 -1.61 -2.47 8.56
C ARG A 317 -2.70 -1.81 7.70
N PHE A 318 -3.84 -1.47 8.31
CA PHE A 318 -4.94 -0.85 7.56
C PHE A 318 -4.75 0.64 7.29
N SER A 319 -3.96 1.36 8.08
CA SER A 319 -3.75 2.80 7.93
C SER A 319 -2.47 3.15 7.17
N ASP A 320 -1.51 2.22 7.07
CA ASP A 320 -0.22 2.39 6.41
C ASP A 320 -0.37 2.86 4.96
N SER A 321 -1.16 2.14 4.16
CA SER A 321 -1.42 2.49 2.75
C SER A 321 -2.02 3.88 2.57
N TYR A 322 -2.84 4.35 3.51
CA TYR A 322 -3.41 5.70 3.44
C TYR A 322 -2.38 6.77 3.81
N ARG A 323 -1.56 6.52 4.83
CA ARG A 323 -0.49 7.43 5.25
C ARG A 323 0.50 7.62 4.10
N GLU A 324 0.97 6.52 3.50
CA GLU A 324 1.93 6.54 2.40
C GLU A 324 1.46 7.41 1.22
N VAL A 325 0.19 7.33 0.82
CA VAL A 325 -0.32 8.12 -0.32
C VAL A 325 -0.18 9.63 -0.11
N PHE A 326 -0.34 10.11 1.13
CA PHE A 326 -0.20 11.54 1.43
C PHE A 326 1.26 12.00 1.46
N PHE A 327 2.22 11.08 1.65
CA PHE A 327 3.66 11.39 1.65
C PHE A 327 4.27 11.30 0.25
N TRP A 328 3.98 10.24 -0.50
CA TRP A 328 4.63 9.98 -1.79
C TRP A 328 4.08 10.82 -2.94
N VAL A 329 2.87 11.37 -2.80
CA VAL A 329 2.20 12.11 -3.87
C VAL A 329 1.76 13.48 -3.33
N PRO A 330 2.04 14.60 -4.03
CA PRO A 330 1.57 15.93 -3.64
C PRO A 330 0.05 16.06 -3.90
N TYR A 331 -0.75 15.32 -3.14
CA TYR A 331 -2.18 15.12 -3.36
C TYR A 331 -2.95 16.44 -3.31
N ALA A 332 -2.59 17.35 -2.39
CA ALA A 332 -3.19 18.67 -2.29
C ALA A 332 -3.01 19.49 -3.59
N THR A 333 -1.84 19.40 -4.22
CA THR A 333 -1.57 20.07 -5.51
C THR A 333 -2.46 19.49 -6.61
N TYR A 334 -2.58 18.17 -6.70
CA TYR A 334 -3.44 17.53 -7.70
C TYR A 334 -4.92 17.85 -7.49
N MET A 335 -5.37 17.87 -6.24
CA MET A 335 -6.72 18.25 -5.85
C MET A 335 -7.00 19.72 -6.23
N TRP A 336 -6.08 20.63 -5.92
CA TRP A 336 -6.22 22.05 -6.27
C TRP A 336 -6.24 22.29 -7.78
N VAL A 337 -5.37 21.63 -8.54
CA VAL A 337 -5.37 21.68 -10.01
C VAL A 337 -6.72 21.18 -10.55
N THR A 338 -7.24 20.09 -9.99
CA THR A 338 -8.53 19.52 -10.38
C THR A 338 -9.70 20.45 -10.08
N VAL A 339 -9.74 21.04 -8.88
CA VAL A 339 -10.77 22.01 -8.49
C VAL A 339 -10.74 23.24 -9.39
N LYS A 340 -9.55 23.81 -9.61
CA LYS A 340 -9.37 24.96 -10.51
C LYS A 340 -9.84 24.63 -11.93
N LEU A 341 -9.44 23.48 -12.46
CA LEU A 341 -9.80 23.05 -13.80
C LEU A 341 -11.31 22.82 -13.93
N THR A 342 -11.91 22.14 -12.95
CA THR A 342 -13.35 21.87 -12.93
C THR A 342 -14.16 23.15 -12.85
N PHE A 343 -13.76 24.09 -11.98
CA PHE A 343 -14.41 25.38 -11.84
C PHE A 343 -14.38 26.18 -13.16
N LEU A 344 -13.21 26.27 -13.82
CA LEU A 344 -13.07 26.96 -15.09
C LEU A 344 -13.90 26.31 -16.21
N ASN A 345 -13.95 24.98 -16.24
CA ASN A 345 -14.78 24.25 -17.18
C ASN A 345 -16.27 24.52 -16.96
N ILE A 346 -16.76 24.45 -15.71
CA ILE A 346 -18.16 24.77 -15.38
C ILE A 346 -18.50 26.20 -15.79
N LEU A 347 -17.64 27.16 -15.47
CA LEU A 347 -17.84 28.57 -15.79
C LEU A 347 -17.97 28.77 -17.31
N GLY A 348 -17.01 28.25 -18.09
CA GLY A 348 -17.02 28.35 -19.54
C GLY A 348 -18.23 27.66 -20.17
N GLN A 349 -18.55 26.47 -19.69
CA GLN A 349 -19.66 25.66 -20.18
C GLN A 349 -21.01 26.33 -19.94
N LEU A 350 -21.24 26.84 -18.72
CA LEU A 350 -22.48 27.51 -18.35
C LEU A 350 -22.66 28.79 -19.16
N PHE A 351 -21.61 29.60 -19.26
CA PHE A 351 -21.60 30.83 -20.03
C PHE A 351 -21.91 30.58 -21.51
N ALA A 352 -21.13 29.71 -22.16
CA ALA A 352 -21.27 29.44 -23.58
C ALA A 352 -22.60 28.75 -23.92
N CYS A 353 -22.99 27.73 -23.15
CA CYS A 353 -24.23 26.99 -23.44
C CYS A 353 -25.47 27.83 -23.24
N SER A 354 -25.52 28.64 -22.18
CA SER A 354 -26.64 29.55 -21.93
C SER A 354 -26.85 30.48 -23.13
N LEU A 355 -25.78 31.15 -23.58
CA LEU A 355 -25.83 32.12 -24.68
C LEU A 355 -26.24 31.45 -26.01
N VAL A 356 -25.58 30.35 -26.38
CA VAL A 356 -25.83 29.67 -27.65
C VAL A 356 -27.21 29.02 -27.66
N ALA A 357 -27.64 28.40 -26.56
CA ALA A 357 -28.97 27.81 -26.45
C ALA A 357 -30.07 28.86 -26.52
N PHE A 358 -29.89 30.02 -25.89
CA PHE A 358 -30.83 31.14 -25.97
C PHE A 358 -30.98 31.63 -27.41
N ALA A 359 -29.87 31.80 -28.13
CA ALA A 359 -29.89 32.17 -29.54
C ALA A 359 -30.68 31.15 -30.39
N PHE A 360 -30.44 29.85 -30.19
CA PHE A 360 -31.17 28.79 -30.91
C PHE A 360 -32.64 28.61 -30.49
N ALA A 361 -33.04 29.11 -29.32
CA ALA A 361 -34.41 29.01 -28.81
C ALA A 361 -35.25 30.25 -29.13
N LYS A 362 -34.73 31.45 -28.87
CA LYS A 362 -35.48 32.72 -28.83
C LYS A 362 -35.21 33.67 -29.99
N ILE A 363 -34.04 33.58 -30.62
CA ILE A 363 -33.68 34.46 -31.74
C ILE A 363 -34.09 33.79 -33.07
N LYS A 364 -34.77 34.55 -33.94
CA LYS A 364 -35.14 34.11 -35.28
C LYS A 364 -34.09 34.61 -36.27
N PHE A 365 -33.34 33.70 -36.88
CA PHE A 365 -32.34 34.01 -37.91
C PHE A 365 -32.31 32.91 -38.98
N PRO A 366 -31.95 33.24 -40.24
CA PRO A 366 -31.92 32.26 -41.33
C PRO A 366 -30.88 31.17 -41.07
N GLY A 367 -31.21 29.91 -41.37
CA GLY A 367 -30.29 28.77 -41.21
C GLY A 367 -30.17 28.19 -39.78
N ARG A 368 -30.92 28.71 -38.81
CA ARG A 368 -30.88 28.29 -37.40
C ARG A 368 -31.02 26.79 -37.18
N GLU A 369 -32.01 26.15 -37.80
CA GLU A 369 -32.23 24.70 -37.60
C GLU A 369 -31.12 23.86 -38.24
N LEU A 370 -30.56 24.30 -39.37
CA LEU A 370 -29.42 23.63 -40.01
C LEU A 370 -28.17 23.67 -39.11
N LEU A 371 -27.84 24.86 -38.59
CA LEU A 371 -26.70 25.02 -37.67
C LEU A 371 -26.88 24.22 -36.38
N PHE A 372 -28.11 24.13 -35.88
CA PHE A 372 -28.41 23.32 -34.70
C PHE A 372 -28.20 21.83 -34.97
N ILE A 373 -28.67 21.32 -36.11
CA ILE A 373 -28.46 19.92 -36.53
C ILE A 373 -26.98 19.62 -36.74
N LEU A 374 -26.25 20.54 -37.41
CA LEU A 374 -24.80 20.41 -37.61
C LEU A 374 -24.07 20.32 -36.26
N MET A 375 -24.41 21.19 -35.32
CA MET A 375 -23.85 21.14 -33.97
C MET A 375 -24.14 19.79 -33.27
N LEU A 376 -25.38 19.30 -33.34
CA LEU A 376 -25.74 17.99 -32.76
C LEU A 376 -24.96 16.82 -33.39
N SER A 377 -24.70 16.88 -34.70
CA SER A 377 -23.95 15.82 -35.40
C SER A 377 -22.53 15.62 -34.83
N THR A 378 -21.94 16.64 -34.23
CA THR A 378 -20.61 16.54 -33.61
C THR A 378 -20.59 15.60 -32.40
N MET A 379 -21.74 15.31 -31.77
CA MET A 379 -21.84 14.32 -30.69
C MET A 379 -21.64 12.87 -31.19
N MET A 380 -21.71 12.64 -32.51
CA MET A 380 -21.44 11.33 -33.10
C MET A 380 -19.95 11.05 -33.23
N LEU A 381 -19.09 12.07 -33.04
CA LEU A 381 -17.64 11.91 -33.10
C LEU A 381 -17.12 11.27 -31.79
N PRO A 382 -16.38 10.15 -31.86
CA PRO A 382 -15.72 9.60 -30.68
C PRO A 382 -14.69 10.59 -30.12
N PRO A 383 -14.65 10.83 -28.80
CA PRO A 383 -13.68 11.77 -28.19
C PRO A 383 -12.22 11.47 -28.52
N GLN A 384 -11.89 10.19 -28.74
CA GLN A 384 -10.55 9.73 -29.09
C GLN A 384 -10.12 10.23 -30.48
N VAL A 385 -11.05 10.39 -31.42
CA VAL A 385 -10.76 10.89 -32.77
C VAL A 385 -10.38 12.37 -32.75
N THR A 386 -10.96 13.14 -31.84
CA THR A 386 -10.65 14.57 -31.69
C THR A 386 -9.42 14.85 -30.83
N MET A 387 -9.03 13.91 -29.96
CA MET A 387 -7.94 14.09 -29.00
C MET A 387 -6.58 14.39 -29.66
N VAL A 388 -6.18 13.61 -30.67
CA VAL A 388 -4.89 13.80 -31.36
C VAL A 388 -4.84 15.13 -32.12
N PRO A 389 -5.83 15.50 -32.96
CA PRO A 389 -5.86 16.81 -33.61
C PRO A 389 -5.85 17.99 -32.62
N GLN A 390 -6.60 17.90 -31.52
CA GLN A 390 -6.62 18.92 -30.48
C GLN A 390 -5.24 19.08 -29.83
N PHE A 391 -4.58 17.97 -29.50
CA PHE A 391 -3.21 18.00 -28.95
C PHE A 391 -2.24 18.70 -29.91
N VAL A 392 -2.25 18.33 -31.19
CA VAL A 392 -1.37 18.94 -32.20
C VAL A 392 -1.63 20.44 -32.35
N LEU A 393 -2.90 20.86 -32.32
CA LEU A 393 -3.29 22.27 -32.39
C LEU A 393 -2.66 23.09 -31.24
N PHE A 394 -2.88 22.66 -30.00
CA PHE A 394 -2.38 23.39 -28.83
C PHE A 394 -0.86 23.29 -28.67
N SER A 395 -0.26 22.18 -29.12
CA SER A 395 1.21 22.05 -29.19
C SER A 395 1.82 23.08 -30.13
N LYS A 396 1.27 23.24 -31.35
CA LYS A 396 1.71 24.26 -32.32
C LYS A 396 1.52 25.70 -31.83
N MET A 397 0.52 25.93 -30.98
CA MET A 397 0.28 27.24 -30.34
C MET A 397 1.23 27.53 -29.16
N GLY A 398 2.10 26.60 -28.78
CA GLY A 398 2.98 26.75 -27.61
C GLY A 398 2.27 26.59 -26.27
N ALA A 399 1.01 26.13 -26.25
CA ALA A 399 0.24 25.90 -25.03
C ALA A 399 0.43 24.47 -24.47
N TYR A 400 1.45 23.74 -24.95
CA TYR A 400 1.80 22.43 -24.42
C TYR A 400 2.31 22.56 -22.98
N ASN A 401 2.09 21.51 -22.17
CA ASN A 401 2.47 21.50 -20.76
C ASN A 401 1.84 22.65 -19.92
N THR A 402 0.62 23.07 -20.27
CA THR A 402 -0.17 24.04 -19.51
C THR A 402 -1.59 23.52 -19.29
N LEU A 403 -2.31 24.13 -18.33
CA LEU A 403 -3.73 23.82 -18.09
C LEU A 403 -4.67 24.45 -19.13
N PHE A 404 -4.18 25.36 -19.96
CA PHE A 404 -5.01 26.17 -20.86
C PHE A 404 -5.88 25.35 -21.82
N PRO A 405 -5.34 24.34 -22.55
CA PRO A 405 -6.14 23.51 -23.45
C PRO A 405 -7.28 22.75 -22.76
N LEU A 406 -7.13 22.46 -21.47
CA LEU A 406 -8.04 21.61 -20.70
C LEU A 406 -9.32 22.33 -20.25
N TYR A 407 -9.35 23.67 -20.27
CA TYR A 407 -10.56 24.42 -19.92
C TYR A 407 -11.05 25.37 -21.01
N ILE A 408 -10.17 25.85 -21.90
CA ILE A 408 -10.56 26.86 -22.89
C ILE A 408 -11.64 26.33 -23.86
N LEU A 409 -11.58 25.04 -24.20
CA LEU A 409 -12.56 24.43 -25.11
C LEU A 409 -13.99 24.43 -24.53
N SER A 410 -14.15 24.45 -23.21
CA SER A 410 -15.48 24.54 -22.58
C SER A 410 -16.17 25.88 -22.81
N PHE A 411 -15.41 26.94 -23.15
CA PHE A 411 -15.97 28.23 -23.59
C PHE A 411 -16.50 28.20 -25.03
N ALA A 412 -16.25 27.13 -25.80
CA ALA A 412 -16.91 26.91 -27.09
C ALA A 412 -18.29 26.25 -26.96
N GLY A 413 -18.65 25.82 -25.75
CA GLY A 413 -19.89 25.09 -25.46
C GLY A 413 -19.81 23.62 -25.85
N ALA A 414 -20.75 22.84 -25.33
CA ALA A 414 -20.86 21.41 -25.62
C ALA A 414 -22.27 21.13 -26.18
N PRO A 415 -22.35 20.44 -27.34
CA PRO A 415 -23.61 20.24 -28.04
C PRO A 415 -24.73 19.65 -27.17
N PHE A 416 -24.40 18.71 -26.28
CA PHE A 416 -25.36 18.10 -25.37
C PHE A 416 -25.99 19.12 -24.41
N PHE A 417 -25.17 19.95 -23.76
CA PHE A 417 -25.65 20.95 -22.81
C PHE A 417 -26.40 22.09 -23.51
N ILE A 418 -25.96 22.49 -24.72
CA ILE A 418 -26.70 23.45 -25.56
C ILE A 418 -28.07 22.88 -25.93
N PHE A 419 -28.13 21.62 -26.34
CA PHE A 419 -29.39 20.95 -26.65
C PHE A 419 -30.33 20.95 -25.42
N LEU A 420 -29.84 20.53 -24.26
CA LEU A 420 -30.62 20.46 -23.02
C LEU A 420 -31.16 21.85 -22.63
N MET A 421 -30.30 22.87 -22.61
CA MET A 421 -30.70 24.25 -22.29
C MET A 421 -31.69 24.81 -23.31
N ARG A 422 -31.53 24.48 -24.60
CA ARG A 422 -32.48 24.90 -25.64
C ARG A 422 -33.86 24.30 -25.41
N GLN A 423 -33.94 23.02 -25.00
CA GLN A 423 -35.23 22.40 -24.69
C GLN A 423 -35.92 23.11 -23.54
N PHE A 424 -35.17 23.48 -22.50
CA PHE A 424 -35.68 24.28 -21.40
C PHE A 424 -36.15 25.67 -21.85
N TYR A 425 -35.34 26.42 -22.59
CA TYR A 425 -35.76 27.75 -23.06
C TYR A 425 -36.98 27.74 -23.98
N LYS A 426 -37.20 26.65 -24.71
CA LYS A 426 -38.41 26.46 -25.53
C LYS A 426 -39.69 26.29 -24.71
N THR A 427 -39.60 25.85 -23.45
CA THR A 427 -40.79 25.75 -22.59
C THR A 427 -41.25 27.12 -22.08
N ILE A 428 -40.39 28.13 -22.12
CA ILE A 428 -40.73 29.52 -21.75
C ILE A 428 -41.57 30.13 -22.89
N PRO A 429 -42.78 30.67 -22.63
CA PRO A 429 -43.62 31.29 -23.65
C PRO A 429 -42.88 32.40 -24.43
N GLN A 430 -43.15 32.52 -25.73
CA GLN A 430 -42.55 33.56 -26.58
C GLN A 430 -43.12 34.95 -26.26
N ASP A 431 -44.38 35.02 -25.84
CA ASP A 431 -45.09 36.26 -25.52
C ASP A 431 -44.36 37.10 -24.45
N LEU A 432 -43.68 36.45 -23.49
CA LEU A 432 -42.87 37.13 -22.48
C LEU A 432 -41.65 37.83 -23.08
N THR A 433 -40.98 37.17 -24.04
CA THR A 433 -39.84 37.74 -24.76
C THR A 433 -40.29 38.90 -25.67
N ASP A 434 -41.46 38.78 -26.28
CA ASP A 434 -42.00 39.82 -27.17
C ASP A 434 -42.50 41.03 -26.36
N ALA A 435 -43.11 40.82 -25.18
CA ALA A 435 -43.47 41.89 -24.25
C ALA A 435 -42.23 42.67 -23.76
N ALA A 436 -41.17 41.99 -23.33
CA ALA A 436 -39.95 42.66 -22.87
C ALA A 436 -39.27 43.50 -23.97
N LYS A 437 -39.37 43.08 -25.25
CA LYS A 437 -38.91 43.89 -26.38
C LYS A 437 -39.76 45.14 -26.60
N ILE A 438 -41.07 45.06 -26.38
CA ILE A 438 -41.96 46.23 -26.45
C ILE A 438 -41.56 47.25 -25.37
N ASP A 439 -41.15 46.77 -24.19
CA ASP A 439 -40.62 47.59 -23.09
C ASP A 439 -39.19 48.14 -23.34
N GLY A 440 -38.60 47.85 -24.51
CA GLY A 440 -37.30 48.35 -24.92
C GLY A 440 -36.10 47.54 -24.42
N CYS A 441 -36.32 46.35 -23.84
CA CYS A 441 -35.22 45.48 -23.43
C CYS A 441 -34.49 44.88 -24.64
N ASN A 442 -33.15 44.84 -24.57
CA ASN A 442 -32.34 44.11 -25.53
C ASN A 442 -32.23 42.62 -25.16
N PHE A 443 -31.74 41.79 -26.09
CA PHE A 443 -31.63 40.33 -25.90
C PHE A 443 -30.66 39.87 -24.79
N PHE A 444 -29.82 40.74 -24.25
CA PHE A 444 -28.97 40.40 -23.10
C PHE A 444 -29.67 40.71 -21.77
N GLN A 445 -30.62 41.64 -21.78
CA GLN A 445 -31.47 41.96 -20.63
C GLN A 445 -32.63 40.98 -20.46
N ILE A 446 -33.10 40.41 -21.58
CA ILE A 446 -34.13 39.35 -21.66
C ILE A 446 -33.48 37.99 -21.44
#